data_AF-A0A538ACW5-F1
#
_entry.id   AF-A0A538ACW5-F1
#
_cell.length_a   1.000
_cell.length_b   1.000
_cell.length_c   1.000
_cell.angle_alpha   90.00
_cell.angle_beta   90.00
_cell.angle_gamma   90.00
#
_symmetry.space_group_name_H-M   'P 1'
#
loop_
_entity.id
_entity.type
_entity.pdbx_description
1 polymer ?
#
loop_
_entity_poly.entity_id
_entity_poly.type
_entity_poly.pdbx_seq_one_letter_code
_entity_poly.pdbx_strand_id
1 'polypeptide(L)'
;MATAILAPDAQSAKEFADCGAFVVLTPAVEPEVMAAIGTSAVARAGDLRAARQEAENLRGMLETRKVVERAKGVLMRRLGVSEDAAYRRMQKASQDENRKMREIAESILSAERLYGDGDQPLQPDA
;
A
#
# COMPACT_ATOMS: atom_id res chain seq x y z
N MET A 1 -11.58 -8.17 -14.45
CA MET A 1 -12.67 -9.17 -14.51
C MET A 1 -12.89 -9.77 -13.13
N ALA A 2 -14.09 -9.64 -12.55
CA ALA A 2 -14.50 -10.44 -11.39
C ALA A 2 -14.70 -11.89 -11.84
N THR A 3 -13.98 -12.82 -11.23
CA THR A 3 -14.05 -14.24 -11.57
C THR A 3 -14.69 -14.94 -10.39
N ALA A 4 -15.92 -15.44 -10.58
CA ALA A 4 -16.51 -16.42 -9.70
C ALA A 4 -16.09 -17.80 -10.22
N ILE A 5 -15.48 -18.62 -9.36
CA ILE A 5 -15.09 -19.99 -9.70
C ILE A 5 -16.17 -20.91 -9.16
N LEU A 6 -16.77 -21.69 -10.05
CA LEU A 6 -17.67 -22.77 -9.67
C LEU A 6 -16.82 -24.02 -9.43
N ALA A 7 -16.75 -24.44 -8.17
CA ALA A 7 -16.06 -25.67 -7.80
C ALA A 7 -17.07 -26.84 -7.81
N PRO A 8 -16.72 -28.00 -8.39
CA PRO A 8 -17.61 -29.15 -8.49
C PRO A 8 -17.87 -29.83 -7.13
N ASP A 9 -16.96 -29.67 -6.17
CA ASP A 9 -17.07 -30.25 -4.82
C ASP A 9 -16.32 -29.42 -3.75
N ALA A 10 -16.52 -29.80 -2.48
CA ALA A 10 -15.94 -29.14 -1.32
C ALA A 10 -14.41 -29.35 -1.18
N GLN A 11 -13.85 -30.39 -1.81
CA GLN A 11 -12.41 -30.65 -1.81
C GLN A 11 -11.72 -29.64 -2.75
N SER A 12 -12.26 -29.42 -3.95
CA SER A 12 -11.80 -28.39 -4.88
C SER A 12 -11.94 -26.98 -4.29
N ALA A 13 -12.95 -26.73 -3.44
CA ALA A 13 -13.15 -25.43 -2.81
C ALA A 13 -11.98 -24.98 -1.91
N LYS A 14 -11.26 -25.92 -1.28
CA LYS A 14 -10.05 -25.60 -0.49
C LYS A 14 -8.93 -25.03 -1.36
N GLU A 15 -8.80 -25.50 -2.59
CA GLU A 15 -7.81 -25.00 -3.56
C GLU A 15 -8.14 -23.56 -4.02
N PHE A 16 -9.40 -23.16 -3.88
CA PHE A 16 -9.89 -21.82 -4.16
C PHE A 16 -10.06 -20.96 -2.90
N ALA A 17 -9.57 -21.39 -1.73
CA ALA A 17 -9.69 -20.62 -0.49
C ALA A 17 -9.06 -19.21 -0.60
N ASP A 18 -8.01 -19.09 -1.41
CA ASP A 18 -7.35 -17.80 -1.68
C ASP A 18 -8.13 -16.94 -2.70
N CYS A 19 -9.02 -17.55 -3.48
CA CYS A 19 -9.91 -16.86 -4.40
C CYS A 19 -11.05 -16.25 -3.58
N GLY A 20 -11.03 -14.92 -3.42
CA GLY A 20 -11.82 -14.22 -2.41
C GLY A 20 -13.32 -14.54 -2.33
N ALA A 21 -13.96 -14.97 -3.42
CA ALA A 21 -15.32 -15.50 -3.36
C ALA A 21 -15.44 -16.73 -4.27
N PHE A 22 -15.95 -17.83 -3.72
CA PHE A 22 -16.26 -19.06 -4.44
C PHE A 22 -17.64 -19.58 -4.02
N VAL A 23 -18.25 -20.39 -4.88
CA VAL A 23 -19.51 -21.08 -4.59
C VAL A 23 -19.32 -22.55 -4.92
N VAL A 24 -19.78 -23.41 -4.01
CA VAL A 24 -19.93 -24.85 -4.24
C VAL A 24 -21.42 -25.12 -4.43
N LEU A 25 -21.78 -25.75 -5.54
CA LEU A 25 -23.15 -26.17 -5.83
C LEU A 25 -23.23 -27.68 -5.77
N THR A 26 -24.34 -28.20 -5.24
CA THR A 26 -24.68 -29.62 -5.34
C THR A 26 -25.42 -29.89 -6.66
N PRO A 27 -25.42 -31.13 -7.19
CA PRO A 27 -26.02 -31.46 -8.50
C PRO A 27 -27.52 -31.16 -8.65
N ALA A 28 -28.25 -30.99 -7.54
CA ALA A 28 -29.70 -30.81 -7.51
C ALA A 28 -30.18 -29.34 -7.54
N VAL A 29 -29.34 -28.39 -7.99
CA VAL A 29 -29.71 -26.96 -8.03
C VAL A 29 -30.38 -26.62 -9.36
N GLU A 30 -31.55 -25.99 -9.29
CA GLU A 30 -32.28 -25.53 -10.47
C GLU A 30 -31.52 -24.44 -11.24
N PRO A 31 -31.61 -24.37 -12.59
CA PRO A 31 -30.85 -23.41 -13.40
C PRO A 31 -31.06 -21.94 -13.00
N GLU A 32 -32.28 -21.57 -12.63
CA GLU A 32 -32.63 -20.20 -12.21
C GLU A 32 -31.96 -19.83 -10.89
N VAL A 33 -31.95 -20.76 -9.93
CA VAL A 33 -31.27 -20.60 -8.64
C VAL A 33 -29.76 -20.54 -8.83
N MET A 34 -29.21 -21.35 -9.72
CA MET A 34 -27.79 -21.30 -10.09
C MET A 34 -27.40 -19.94 -10.69
N ALA A 35 -28.22 -19.37 -11.58
CA ALA A 35 -27.98 -18.06 -12.16
C ALA A 35 -28.04 -16.94 -11.11
N ALA A 36 -28.99 -16.99 -10.19
CA ALA A 36 -29.10 -16.06 -9.07
C ALA A 36 -27.86 -16.14 -8.15
N ILE A 37 -27.45 -17.34 -7.76
CA ILE A 37 -26.27 -17.58 -6.92
C ILE A 37 -25.01 -17.07 -7.63
N GLY A 38 -24.85 -17.37 -8.92
CA GLY A 38 -23.71 -16.90 -9.72
C GLY A 38 -23.63 -15.37 -9.76
N THR A 39 -24.77 -14.69 -9.95
CA THR A 39 -24.85 -13.22 -9.97
C THR A 39 -24.45 -12.63 -8.62
N SER A 40 -24.99 -13.15 -7.52
CA SER A 40 -24.62 -12.71 -6.17
C SER A 40 -23.15 -12.99 -5.83
N ALA A 41 -22.61 -14.12 -6.29
CA ALA A 41 -21.21 -14.46 -6.09
C ALA A 41 -20.26 -13.50 -6.82
N VAL A 42 -20.59 -13.12 -8.07
CA VAL A 42 -19.83 -12.13 -8.84
C VAL A 42 -19.86 -10.76 -8.16
N ALA A 43 -21.04 -10.30 -7.72
CA ALA A 43 -21.17 -9.03 -7.00
C ALA A 43 -20.29 -9.03 -5.74
N ARG A 44 -20.39 -10.07 -4.93
CA ARG A 44 -19.61 -10.20 -3.69
C ARG A 44 -18.11 -10.34 -3.92
N ALA A 45 -17.70 -11.00 -5.01
CA ALA A 45 -16.30 -11.03 -5.44
C ALA A 45 -15.79 -9.61 -5.78
N GLY A 46 -16.62 -8.80 -6.42
CA GLY A 46 -16.34 -7.39 -6.71
C GLY A 46 -16.14 -6.57 -5.44
N ASP A 47 -17.09 -6.63 -4.52
CA ASP A 47 -17.05 -5.89 -3.24
C ASP A 47 -15.81 -6.25 -2.42
N LEU A 48 -15.50 -7.53 -2.30
CA LEU A 48 -14.33 -7.98 -1.55
C LEU A 48 -13.02 -7.50 -2.17
N ARG A 49 -12.93 -7.46 -3.50
CA ARG A 49 -11.74 -6.93 -4.19
C ARG A 49 -11.59 -5.44 -3.96
N ALA A 50 -12.68 -4.67 -4.05
CA ALA A 50 -12.67 -3.24 -3.77
C ALA A 50 -12.22 -2.97 -2.32
N ALA A 51 -12.78 -3.70 -1.34
CA ALA A 51 -12.39 -3.59 0.06
C ALA A 51 -10.92 -3.94 0.30
N ARG A 52 -10.42 -5.01 -0.33
CA ARG A 52 -8.99 -5.39 -0.26
C ARG A 52 -8.09 -4.32 -0.87
N GLN A 53 -8.45 -3.77 -2.03
CA GLN A 53 -7.68 -2.72 -2.67
C GLN A 53 -7.63 -1.46 -1.80
N GLU A 54 -8.74 -1.09 -1.18
CA GLU A 54 -8.79 0.06 -0.28
C GLU A 54 -7.94 -0.16 0.98
N ALA A 55 -7.99 -1.37 1.56
CA ALA A 55 -7.13 -1.73 2.69
C ALA A 55 -5.64 -1.62 2.31
N GLU A 56 -5.24 -2.09 1.12
CA GLU A 56 -3.86 -1.97 0.63
C GLU A 56 -3.47 -0.51 0.36
N ASN A 57 -4.36 0.30 -0.20
CA ASN A 57 -4.12 1.74 -0.42
C ASN A 57 -3.88 2.46 0.92
N LEU A 58 -4.75 2.23 1.91
CA LEU A 58 -4.63 2.83 3.25
C LEU A 58 -3.36 2.37 3.95
N ARG A 59 -3.00 1.09 3.87
CA ARG A 59 -1.71 0.57 4.36
C ARG A 59 -0.54 1.29 3.69
N GLY A 60 -0.59 1.44 2.36
CA GLY A 60 0.42 2.19 1.59
C GLY A 60 0.57 3.64 2.03
N MET A 61 -0.54 4.33 2.32
CA MET A 61 -0.54 5.70 2.85
C MET A 61 0.11 5.79 4.24
N LEU A 62 -0.23 4.86 5.14
CA LEU A 62 0.36 4.81 6.48
C LEU A 62 1.87 4.57 6.45
N GLU A 63 2.32 3.61 5.64
CA GLU A 63 3.76 3.35 5.46
C GLU A 63 4.48 4.56 4.86
N THR A 64 3.86 5.24 3.89
CA THR A 64 4.40 6.47 3.33
C THR A 64 4.55 7.56 4.39
N ARG A 65 3.53 7.76 5.24
CA ARG A 65 3.60 8.74 6.33
C ARG A 65 4.74 8.42 7.30
N LYS A 66 4.90 7.16 7.71
CA LYS A 66 6.01 6.75 8.60
C LYS A 66 7.37 7.09 8.00
N VAL A 67 7.57 6.80 6.72
CA VAL A 67 8.84 7.05 6.03
C VAL A 67 9.11 8.56 5.92
N VAL A 68 8.11 9.36 5.57
CA VAL A 68 8.22 10.82 5.46
C VAL A 68 8.54 11.46 6.83
N GLU A 69 7.85 11.06 7.90
CA GLU A 69 8.12 11.58 9.24
C GLU A 69 9.54 11.26 9.73
N ARG A 70 10.03 10.06 9.43
CA ARG A 70 11.41 9.68 9.76
C ARG A 70 12.43 10.52 8.99
N ALA A 71 12.21 10.75 7.70
CA ALA A 71 13.09 11.57 6.88
C ALA A 71 13.11 13.04 7.35
N LYS A 72 11.93 13.60 7.71
CA LYS A 72 11.84 14.92 8.35
C LYS A 72 12.70 14.98 9.61
N GLY A 73 12.59 13.99 10.49
CA GLY A 73 13.39 13.91 11.71
C GLY A 73 14.91 13.87 11.45
N VAL A 74 15.35 13.21 10.39
CA VAL A 74 16.76 13.25 9.95
C VAL A 74 17.17 14.66 9.54
N LEU A 75 16.39 15.32 8.67
CA LEU A 75 16.69 16.68 8.23
C LEU A 75 16.71 17.69 9.38
N MET A 76 15.77 17.56 10.33
CA MET A 76 15.75 18.38 11.53
C MET A 76 17.04 18.24 12.34
N ARG A 77 17.53 17.01 12.55
CA ARG A 77 18.79 16.77 13.29
C ARG A 77 20.03 17.22 12.52
N ARG A 78 20.11 16.92 11.23
CA ARG A 78 21.28 17.22 10.39
C ARG A 78 21.43 18.72 10.11
N LEU A 79 20.33 19.45 9.98
CA LEU A 79 20.34 20.86 9.56
C LEU A 79 19.95 21.83 10.69
N GLY A 80 19.54 21.33 11.85
CA GLY A 80 19.08 22.18 12.97
C GLY A 80 17.83 23.00 12.65
N VAL A 81 16.97 22.52 11.73
CA VAL A 81 15.78 23.25 11.27
C VAL A 81 14.50 22.77 11.93
N SER A 82 13.47 23.62 11.92
CA SER A 82 12.12 23.22 12.36
C SER A 82 11.51 22.16 11.45
N GLU A 83 10.49 21.47 11.96
CA GLU A 83 9.72 20.48 11.22
C GLU A 83 9.14 21.04 9.91
N ASP A 84 8.54 22.23 9.97
CA ASP A 84 7.99 22.91 8.79
C ASP A 84 9.07 23.23 7.75
N ALA A 85 10.25 23.66 8.20
CA ALA A 85 11.37 23.94 7.31
C ALA A 85 11.91 22.66 6.67
N ALA A 86 12.00 21.55 7.41
CA ALA A 86 12.38 20.25 6.88
C ALA A 86 11.38 19.75 5.83
N TYR A 87 10.08 19.82 6.14
CA TYR A 87 9.03 19.39 5.21
C TYR A 87 9.01 20.23 3.93
N ARG A 88 9.15 21.56 4.04
CA ARG A 88 9.28 22.45 2.87
C ARG A 88 10.47 22.11 1.99
N ARG A 89 11.62 21.74 2.58
CA ARG A 89 12.79 21.30 1.81
C ARG A 89 12.52 20.00 1.05
N MET A 90 11.87 19.03 1.69
CA MET A 90 11.48 17.78 1.02
C MET A 90 10.47 18.04 -0.12
N GLN A 91 9.51 18.95 0.10
CA GLN A 91 8.55 19.34 -0.93
C GLN A 91 9.21 20.02 -2.11
N LYS A 92 10.18 20.91 -1.86
CA LYS A 92 10.97 21.53 -2.90
C LYS A 92 11.76 20.49 -3.71
N ALA A 93 12.46 19.57 -3.05
CA ALA A 93 13.18 18.48 -3.73
C ALA A 93 12.24 17.59 -4.57
N SER A 94 11.05 17.27 -4.05
CA SER A 94 10.03 16.51 -4.78
C SER A 94 9.57 17.23 -6.06
N GLN A 95 9.40 18.56 -6.00
CA GLN A 95 9.03 19.37 -7.16
C GLN A 95 10.19 19.52 -8.16
N ASP A 96 11.38 19.84 -7.68
CA ASP A 96 12.58 20.06 -8.50
C ASP A 96 12.99 18.77 -9.25
N GLU A 97 12.83 17.61 -8.62
CA GLU A 97 13.17 16.30 -9.21
C GLU A 97 11.99 15.58 -9.87
N ASN A 98 10.76 16.12 -9.77
CA ASN A 98 9.52 15.46 -10.19
C ASN A 98 9.37 14.02 -9.67
N ARG A 99 9.69 13.83 -8.38
CA ARG A 99 9.68 12.53 -7.69
C ARG A 99 8.66 12.52 -6.59
N LYS A 100 8.13 11.34 -6.26
CA LYS A 100 7.14 11.21 -5.18
C LYS A 100 7.79 11.55 -3.84
N MET A 101 7.03 12.18 -2.94
CA MET A 101 7.51 12.51 -1.58
C MET A 101 8.10 11.30 -0.84
N ARG A 102 7.52 10.11 -1.03
CA ARG A 102 8.04 8.86 -0.47
C ARG A 102 9.45 8.55 -0.95
N GLU A 103 9.72 8.72 -2.24
CA GLU A 103 11.03 8.43 -2.84
C GLU A 103 12.10 9.41 -2.35
N ILE A 104 11.75 10.69 -2.20
CA ILE A 104 12.62 11.70 -1.58
C ILE A 104 12.95 11.29 -0.14
N ALA A 105 11.95 10.89 0.64
CA ALA A 105 12.13 10.44 2.02
C ALA A 105 13.01 9.17 2.10
N GLU A 106 12.80 8.20 1.21
CA GLU A 106 13.64 7.00 1.11
C GLU A 106 15.09 7.32 0.74
N SER A 107 15.32 8.29 -0.17
CA SER A 107 16.66 8.77 -0.51
C SER A 107 17.36 9.41 0.69
N ILE A 108 16.66 10.26 1.45
CA ILE A 108 17.20 10.88 2.68
C ILE A 108 17.57 9.81 3.70
N LEU A 109 16.69 8.85 3.96
CA LEU A 109 16.95 7.77 4.92
C LEU A 109 18.06 6.84 4.47
N SER A 110 18.21 6.62 3.15
CA SER A 110 19.30 5.82 2.59
C SER A 110 20.64 6.54 2.73
N ALA A 111 20.68 7.84 2.44
CA ALA A 111 21.86 8.66 2.68
C ALA A 111 22.24 8.67 4.17
N GLU A 112 21.26 8.83 5.06
CA GLU A 112 21.50 8.77 6.51
C GLU A 112 22.05 7.41 6.96
N ARG A 113 21.64 6.30 6.36
CA ARG A 113 22.21 4.98 6.69
C ARG A 113 23.64 4.82 6.20
N LEU A 114 23.97 5.40 5.05
CA LEU A 114 25.30 5.27 4.44
C LEU A 114 26.32 6.22 5.08
N TYR A 115 25.89 7.41 5.49
CA TYR A 115 26.74 8.46 6.08
C TYR A 115 26.43 8.71 7.57
N GLY A 116 25.68 7.80 8.20
CA GLY A 116 25.18 7.92 9.57
C GLY A 116 26.20 7.68 10.67
N ASP A 117 27.30 6.99 10.34
CA ASP A 117 28.25 6.48 11.32
C ASP A 117 29.58 7.26 11.41
N GLY A 118 29.72 8.42 10.77
CA GLY A 118 30.92 9.23 11.01
C GLY A 118 31.23 10.34 10.03
N ASP A 119 30.41 11.39 9.96
CA ASP A 119 30.92 12.66 9.46
C ASP A 119 30.32 13.89 10.16
N GLN A 120 31.24 14.81 10.42
CA GLN A 120 31.25 16.00 11.28
C GLN A 120 29.96 16.86 11.22
N PRO A 121 29.58 17.56 12.31
CA PRO A 121 28.58 18.62 12.23
C PRO A 121 28.92 19.65 11.14
N LEU A 122 27.95 19.94 10.27
CA LEU A 122 27.98 21.12 9.41
C LEU A 122 27.96 22.35 10.35
N GLN A 123 29.13 22.94 10.59
CA GLN A 123 29.20 24.30 11.13
C GLN A 123 28.75 25.29 10.05
N PRO A 124 28.10 26.40 10.46
CA PRO A 124 27.24 27.20 9.59
C PRO A 124 28.06 28.16 8.71
N ASP A 125 27.51 28.51 7.56
CA ASP A 125 27.98 29.65 6.77
C ASP A 125 27.61 30.95 7.52
N ALA A 126 28.64 31.78 7.71
CA ALA A 126 28.66 33.03 8.47
C ALA A 126 27.70 34.12 7.97
#